data_AF-A0A968E7L7-F1
#
_entry.id   AF-A0A968E7L7-F1
#
_cell.length_a   1.000
_cell.length_b   1.000
_cell.length_c   1.000
_cell.angle_alpha   90.00
_cell.angle_beta   90.00
_cell.angle_gamma   90.00
#
_symmetry.space_group_name_H-M   'P 1'
#
loop_
_entity.id
_entity.type
_entity.pdbx_description
1 polymer ?
#
loop_
_entity_poly.entity_id
_entity_poly.type
_entity_poly.pdbx_seq_one_letter_code
_entity_poly.pdbx_strand_id
1 'polypeptide(L)'
;KRYRHIPVFCRTKEVLMADICLVEPKYKEYDFTYVPTGLLSLAAKLMEYGHNVDVYYCNNLPKRYNIIGISSTFVQYCNALDIARRAFADVTILGGAYVTTDAPAAMKSTLFDYGVIGDGEDALAWLVRGKNPERIPGVVYKRSGAIVINPNLDYDSRVKGDRWPIPAYSCFVGDVGGYINITKNREYVWNWGWQRRNRPKLYRDFQKEVSELLSLGVRGAYVTDENFGSNPGGLRLTVEALDRFESWRCRSTVDEIVNRRLDLK
;
A
#
# COMPACT_ATOMS: atom_id res chain seq x y z
N LYS A 1 -9.73 -7.32 27.89
CA LYS A 1 -8.54 -6.41 27.92
C LYS A 1 -8.88 -5.19 27.08
N ARG A 2 -8.77 -4.00 27.68
CA ARG A 2 -9.13 -2.68 27.11
C ARG A 2 -8.27 -2.40 25.87
N TYR A 3 -8.83 -1.67 24.90
CA TYR A 3 -8.11 -1.14 23.74
C TYR A 3 -6.77 -0.54 24.16
N ARG A 4 -5.68 -0.84 23.45
CA ARG A 4 -4.61 0.16 23.37
C ARG A 4 -5.22 1.28 22.57
N HIS A 5 -5.74 2.29 23.28
CA HIS A 5 -6.16 3.51 22.62
C HIS A 5 -4.95 3.98 21.83
N ILE A 6 -5.11 4.16 20.52
CA ILE A 6 -4.27 5.12 19.79
C ILE A 6 -4.33 6.36 20.68
N PRO A 7 -3.21 6.81 21.28
CA PRO A 7 -3.24 7.95 22.16
C PRO A 7 -3.98 9.02 21.38
N VAL A 8 -5.12 9.48 21.90
CA VAL A 8 -5.84 10.57 21.28
C VAL A 8 -4.93 11.76 21.49
N PHE A 9 -4.03 11.95 20.55
CA PHE A 9 -3.19 13.11 20.46
C PHE A 9 -4.03 14.25 19.91
N CYS A 10 -5.16 14.54 20.57
CA CYS A 10 -5.75 15.87 20.56
C CYS A 10 -6.94 16.01 21.53
N ARG A 11 -6.82 16.93 22.50
CA ARG A 11 -7.97 17.63 23.10
C ARG A 11 -8.33 18.93 22.37
N THR A 12 -7.67 19.29 21.26
CA THR A 12 -7.77 20.63 20.64
C THR A 12 -7.43 20.66 19.15
N LYS A 13 -8.33 20.26 18.23
CA LYS A 13 -8.32 20.52 16.75
C LYS A 13 -7.04 20.37 15.88
N GLU A 14 -5.85 20.19 16.42
CA GLU A 14 -4.57 20.02 15.74
C GLU A 14 -4.23 18.54 15.76
N VAL A 15 -4.24 17.89 14.60
CA VAL A 15 -3.68 16.53 14.51
C VAL A 15 -2.20 16.66 14.86
N LEU A 16 -1.80 16.20 16.05
CA LEU A 16 -0.40 16.18 16.44
C LEU A 16 0.37 15.30 15.45
N MET A 17 1.48 15.82 14.96
CA MET A 17 2.43 15.09 14.12
C MET A 17 2.84 13.79 14.83
N ALA A 18 2.83 12.68 14.09
CA ALA A 18 3.20 11.37 14.59
C ALA A 18 4.31 10.81 13.71
N ASP A 19 5.24 10.09 14.34
CA ASP A 19 6.27 9.33 13.62
C ASP A 19 5.70 7.95 13.29
N ILE A 20 5.49 7.70 11.99
CA ILE A 20 4.85 6.50 11.47
C ILE A 20 5.87 5.71 10.65
N CYS A 21 5.93 4.41 10.88
CA CYS A 21 6.68 3.48 10.03
C CYS A 21 5.70 2.60 9.26
N LEU A 22 5.85 2.54 7.95
CA LEU A 22 5.20 1.54 7.11
C LEU A 22 6.27 0.55 6.66
N VAL A 23 6.04 -0.75 6.88
CA VAL A 23 7.03 -1.77 6.56
C VAL A 23 6.40 -2.94 5.83
N GLU A 24 7.08 -3.36 4.76
CA GLU A 24 6.82 -4.64 4.13
C GLU A 24 7.96 -5.61 4.50
N PRO A 25 7.65 -6.77 5.11
CA PRO A 25 8.67 -7.76 5.45
C PRO A 25 9.38 -8.29 4.21
N LYS A 26 10.70 -8.34 4.27
CA LYS A 26 11.52 -8.89 3.20
C LYS A 26 11.34 -10.41 3.13
N TYR A 27 11.01 -10.90 1.94
CA TYR A 27 10.78 -12.33 1.68
C TYR A 27 11.73 -12.91 0.63
N LYS A 28 12.13 -12.11 -0.37
CA LYS A 28 13.04 -12.54 -1.42
C LYS A 28 13.87 -11.37 -1.95
N GLU A 29 14.91 -11.70 -2.69
CA GLU A 29 15.67 -10.74 -3.49
C GLU A 29 15.06 -10.66 -4.90
N TYR A 30 15.24 -9.50 -5.53
CA TYR A 30 14.83 -9.23 -6.91
C TYR A 30 16.04 -8.80 -7.73
N ASP A 31 15.96 -8.91 -9.06
CA ASP A 31 16.94 -8.38 -10.01
C ASP A 31 16.83 -6.86 -10.21
N PHE A 32 15.91 -6.23 -9.49
CA PHE A 32 15.68 -4.79 -9.43
C PHE A 32 15.52 -4.35 -7.97
N THR A 33 15.55 -3.04 -7.73
CA THR A 33 15.32 -2.45 -6.41
C THR A 33 13.83 -2.49 -6.10
N TYR A 34 13.44 -3.37 -5.18
CA TYR A 34 12.05 -3.49 -4.76
C TYR A 34 11.67 -2.35 -3.82
N VAL A 35 10.68 -1.55 -4.23
CA VAL A 35 10.06 -0.48 -3.45
C VAL A 35 8.58 -0.82 -3.17
N PRO A 36 8.11 -0.76 -1.91
CA PRO A 36 6.71 -1.05 -1.57
C PRO A 36 5.75 0.07 -2.04
N THR A 37 5.45 0.14 -3.34
CA THR A 37 4.64 1.22 -3.95
C THR A 37 3.27 1.43 -3.30
N GLY A 38 2.65 0.35 -2.82
CA GLY A 38 1.41 0.42 -2.03
C GLY A 38 1.60 1.18 -0.72
N LEU A 39 2.66 0.88 0.04
CA LEU A 39 2.97 1.59 1.28
C LEU A 39 3.39 3.04 1.02
N LEU A 40 4.11 3.31 -0.07
CA LEU A 40 4.46 4.67 -0.47
C LEU A 40 3.22 5.50 -0.86
N SER A 41 2.17 4.86 -1.38
CA SER A 41 0.87 5.52 -1.61
C SER A 41 0.17 5.87 -0.29
N LEU A 42 0.22 4.98 0.70
CA LEU A 42 -0.26 5.25 2.06
C LEU A 42 0.54 6.39 2.71
N ALA A 43 1.86 6.39 2.52
CA ALA A 43 2.75 7.44 3.03
C ALA A 43 2.37 8.81 2.46
N ALA A 44 2.18 8.92 1.14
CA ALA A 44 1.72 10.15 0.50
C ALA A 44 0.42 10.67 1.14
N LYS A 45 -0.55 9.79 1.40
CA LYS A 45 -1.81 10.17 2.05
C LYS A 45 -1.62 10.63 3.51
N LEU A 46 -0.73 9.99 4.25
CA LEU A 46 -0.43 10.37 5.65
C LEU A 46 0.33 11.70 5.73
N MET A 47 1.21 11.99 4.77
CA MET A 47 1.91 13.26 4.66
C MET A 47 0.95 14.44 4.41
N GLU A 48 -0.14 14.24 3.64
CA GLU A 48 -1.20 15.26 3.49
C GLU A 48 -1.81 15.70 4.83
N TYR A 49 -1.72 14.84 5.86
CA TYR A 49 -2.20 15.12 7.22
C TYR A 49 -1.08 15.56 8.18
N GLY A 50 0.14 15.82 7.67
CA GLY A 50 1.25 16.36 8.45
C GLY A 50 1.99 15.33 9.31
N HIS A 51 1.91 14.04 9.00
CA HIS A 51 2.67 13.00 9.70
C HIS A 51 4.05 12.79 9.07
N ASN A 52 5.03 12.41 9.91
CA ASN A 52 6.33 11.95 9.44
C ASN A 52 6.23 10.46 9.13
N VAL A 53 6.61 10.06 7.92
CA VAL A 53 6.47 8.67 7.47
C VAL A 53 7.78 8.14 6.92
N ASP A 54 8.25 7.04 7.50
CA ASP A 54 9.34 6.24 6.95
C ASP A 54 8.74 4.94 6.36
N VAL A 55 9.18 4.57 5.16
CA VAL A 55 8.77 3.32 4.49
C VAL A 55 9.96 2.40 4.34
N TYR A 56 9.83 1.16 4.82
CA TYR A 56 10.89 0.15 4.76
C TYR A 56 10.48 -1.10 3.99
N TYR A 57 11.47 -1.70 3.32
CA TYR A 57 11.44 -3.09 2.89
C TYR A 57 12.51 -3.88 3.65
N CYS A 58 12.16 -4.39 4.84
CA CYS A 58 13.14 -5.01 5.73
C CYS A 58 12.50 -5.95 6.75
N ASN A 59 13.32 -6.68 7.50
CA ASN A 59 12.88 -7.53 8.61
C ASN A 59 13.30 -6.99 9.98
N ASN A 60 13.99 -5.85 10.04
CA ASN A 60 14.51 -5.25 11.27
C ASN A 60 14.35 -3.73 11.20
N LEU A 61 13.55 -3.15 12.11
CA LEU A 61 13.36 -1.70 12.18
C LEU A 61 14.49 -1.04 12.98
N PRO A 62 14.99 0.13 12.56
CA PRO A 62 16.17 0.75 13.18
C PRO A 62 15.85 1.58 14.43
N LYS A 63 14.59 1.97 14.63
CA LYS A 63 14.17 2.86 15.72
C LYS A 63 12.72 2.62 16.14
N ARG A 64 12.33 3.29 17.23
CA ARG A 64 10.96 3.35 17.76
C ARG A 64 10.09 4.28 16.91
N TYR A 65 8.80 3.96 16.79
CA TYR A 65 7.78 4.79 16.13
C TYR A 65 6.53 4.90 17.01
N ASN A 66 5.68 5.89 16.77
CA ASN A 66 4.37 5.93 17.44
C ASN A 66 3.44 4.84 16.88
N ILE A 67 3.44 4.72 15.55
CA ILE A 67 2.56 3.80 14.83
C ILE A 67 3.40 3.00 13.84
N ILE A 68 3.15 1.70 13.77
CA ILE A 68 3.75 0.83 12.75
C ILE A 68 2.63 0.16 11.95
N GLY A 69 2.63 0.38 10.64
CA GLY A 69 1.83 -0.36 9.67
C GLY A 69 2.67 -1.45 9.01
N ILE A 70 2.23 -2.69 9.08
CA ILE A 70 2.94 -3.85 8.49
C ILE A 70 2.07 -4.39 7.36
N SER A 71 2.55 -4.32 6.11
CA SER A 71 1.89 -4.98 4.97
C SER A 71 2.37 -6.42 4.87
N SER A 72 1.45 -7.39 4.84
CA SER A 72 1.81 -8.80 4.75
C SER A 72 0.97 -9.55 3.73
N THR A 73 1.65 -10.30 2.87
CA THR A 73 1.05 -11.48 2.21
C THR A 73 1.05 -12.68 3.17
N PHE A 74 0.48 -13.81 2.71
CA PHE A 74 0.47 -15.06 3.47
C PHE A 74 1.89 -15.54 3.83
N VAL A 75 2.82 -15.52 2.87
CA VAL A 75 4.19 -16.01 3.05
C VAL A 75 5.04 -15.09 3.92
N GLN A 76 4.70 -13.81 4.00
CA GLN A 76 5.38 -12.81 4.83
C GLN A 76 4.88 -12.78 6.28
N TYR A 77 3.80 -13.50 6.62
CA TYR A 77 3.12 -13.31 7.91
C TYR A 77 3.98 -13.66 9.12
N CYS A 78 4.82 -14.69 9.03
CA CYS A 78 5.78 -15.00 10.10
C CYS A 78 6.76 -13.84 10.34
N ASN A 79 7.29 -13.25 9.28
CA ASN A 79 8.18 -12.09 9.38
C ASN A 79 7.43 -10.86 9.93
N ALA A 80 6.17 -10.68 9.54
CA ALA A 80 5.31 -9.62 10.09
C ALA A 80 5.11 -9.78 11.60
N LEU A 81 4.88 -11.00 12.09
CA LEU A 81 4.81 -11.29 13.52
C LEU A 81 6.13 -10.99 14.22
N ASP A 82 7.27 -11.35 13.63
CA ASP A 82 8.58 -11.10 14.23
C ASP A 82 8.95 -9.63 14.28
N ILE A 83 8.57 -8.85 13.26
CA ILE A 83 8.68 -7.39 13.30
C ILE A 83 7.78 -6.85 14.43
N ALA A 84 6.50 -7.23 14.48
CA ALA A 84 5.57 -6.75 15.51
C ALA A 84 5.99 -7.12 16.95
N ARG A 85 6.63 -8.28 17.16
CA ARG A 85 7.16 -8.70 18.48
C ARG A 85 8.30 -7.81 18.96
N ARG A 86 9.18 -7.41 18.05
CA ARG A 86 10.43 -6.69 18.37
C ARG A 86 10.27 -5.19 18.26
N ALA A 87 9.26 -4.75 17.53
CA ALA A 87 8.99 -3.34 17.34
C ALA A 87 8.51 -2.69 18.63
N PHE A 88 9.09 -1.53 18.92
CA PHE A 88 8.59 -0.64 19.96
C PHE A 88 7.66 0.37 19.28
N ALA A 89 6.35 0.16 19.41
CA ALA A 89 5.33 1.10 18.96
C ALA A 89 4.15 1.15 19.90
N ASP A 90 3.48 2.31 19.95
CA ASP A 90 2.28 2.50 20.73
C ASP A 90 1.10 1.74 20.11
N VAL A 91 1.07 1.69 18.76
CA VAL A 91 0.04 1.06 17.94
C VAL A 91 0.67 0.26 16.81
N THR A 92 0.23 -0.99 16.62
CA THR A 92 0.63 -1.85 15.49
C THR A 92 -0.58 -2.21 14.63
N ILE A 93 -0.47 -1.99 13.33
CA ILE A 93 -1.54 -2.18 12.34
C ILE A 93 -1.10 -3.19 11.30
N LEU A 94 -1.92 -4.20 11.02
CA LEU A 94 -1.69 -5.17 9.94
C LEU A 94 -2.47 -4.77 8.69
N GLY A 95 -1.82 -4.73 7.54
CA GLY A 95 -2.42 -4.52 6.22
C GLY A 95 -2.00 -5.59 5.22
N GLY A 96 -2.38 -5.39 3.96
CA GLY A 96 -1.97 -6.24 2.85
C GLY A 96 -2.91 -7.43 2.60
N ALA A 97 -2.44 -8.34 1.74
CA ALA A 97 -3.28 -9.40 1.18
C ALA A 97 -3.81 -10.35 2.26
N TYR A 98 -3.01 -10.70 3.27
CA TYR A 98 -3.41 -11.75 4.21
C TYR A 98 -4.61 -11.33 5.08
N VAL A 99 -4.54 -10.16 5.72
CA VAL A 99 -5.66 -9.64 6.52
C VAL A 99 -6.88 -9.33 5.66
N THR A 100 -6.67 -8.95 4.40
CA THR A 100 -7.76 -8.73 3.44
C THR A 100 -8.51 -10.01 3.11
N THR A 101 -7.79 -11.13 2.95
CA THR A 101 -8.38 -12.41 2.59
C THR A 101 -8.92 -13.14 3.82
N ASP A 102 -8.18 -13.23 4.91
CA ASP A 102 -8.56 -13.97 6.12
C ASP A 102 -8.26 -13.15 7.39
N ALA A 103 -9.08 -12.12 7.59
CA ALA A 103 -9.00 -11.26 8.77
C ALA A 103 -9.07 -12.04 10.11
N PRO A 104 -9.96 -13.03 10.30
CA PRO A 104 -9.99 -13.82 11.53
C PRO A 104 -8.66 -14.55 11.83
N ALA A 105 -8.04 -15.18 10.84
CA ALA A 105 -6.76 -15.86 11.05
C ALA A 105 -5.61 -14.86 11.25
N ALA A 106 -5.53 -13.83 10.42
CA ALA A 106 -4.48 -12.81 10.46
C ALA A 106 -4.51 -11.99 11.76
N MET A 107 -5.69 -11.73 12.32
CA MET A 107 -5.84 -10.93 13.54
C MET A 107 -5.92 -11.77 14.82
N LYS A 108 -5.74 -13.10 14.75
CA LYS A 108 -5.72 -13.99 15.92
C LYS A 108 -4.59 -13.64 16.89
N SER A 109 -3.43 -13.22 16.37
CA SER A 109 -2.28 -12.77 17.17
C SER A 109 -2.62 -11.50 17.97
N THR A 110 -2.17 -11.41 19.22
CA THR A 110 -2.33 -10.20 20.06
C THR A 110 -1.34 -9.08 19.75
N LEU A 111 -0.44 -9.29 18.78
CA LEU A 111 0.59 -8.31 18.42
C LEU A 111 0.07 -7.14 17.57
N PHE A 112 -1.11 -7.31 16.96
CA PHE A 112 -1.76 -6.28 16.15
C PHE A 112 -2.97 -5.72 16.90
N ASP A 113 -3.02 -4.39 16.99
CA ASP A 113 -4.12 -3.63 17.56
C ASP A 113 -5.27 -3.51 16.56
N TYR A 114 -4.93 -3.26 15.29
CA TYR A 114 -5.87 -3.09 14.19
C TYR A 114 -5.41 -3.86 12.94
N GLY A 115 -6.38 -4.22 12.11
CA GLY A 115 -6.18 -4.69 10.75
C GLY A 115 -6.86 -3.74 9.76
N VAL A 116 -6.34 -3.65 8.54
CA VAL A 116 -6.93 -2.87 7.45
C VAL A 116 -7.08 -3.75 6.22
N ILE A 117 -8.32 -3.94 5.74
CA ILE A 117 -8.65 -4.78 4.59
C ILE A 117 -8.87 -3.96 3.31
N GLY A 118 -8.40 -4.48 2.19
CA GLY A 118 -8.46 -3.81 0.89
C GLY A 118 -7.57 -2.57 0.83
N ASP A 119 -8.07 -1.50 0.20
CA ASP A 119 -7.33 -0.26 0.00
C ASP A 119 -7.30 0.58 1.28
N GLY A 120 -6.11 0.69 1.86
CA GLY A 120 -5.91 1.17 3.22
C GLY A 120 -5.75 2.67 3.39
N GLU A 121 -5.71 3.49 2.33
CA GLU A 121 -5.37 4.92 2.41
C GLU A 121 -6.24 5.66 3.42
N ASP A 122 -7.55 5.63 3.21
CA ASP A 122 -8.50 6.34 4.07
C ASP A 122 -8.64 5.69 5.44
N ALA A 123 -8.69 4.36 5.48
CA ALA A 123 -8.84 3.62 6.72
C ALA A 123 -7.65 3.87 7.67
N LEU A 124 -6.44 3.82 7.14
CA LEU A 124 -5.22 4.12 7.89
C LEU A 124 -5.17 5.58 8.31
N ALA A 125 -5.46 6.53 7.41
CA ALA A 125 -5.50 7.95 7.75
C ALA A 125 -6.54 8.26 8.84
N TRP A 126 -7.72 7.64 8.79
CA TRP A 126 -8.75 7.79 9.82
C TRP A 126 -8.33 7.16 11.15
N LEU A 127 -7.69 5.99 11.13
CA LEU A 127 -7.15 5.35 12.34
C LEU A 127 -6.08 6.23 13.00
N VAL A 128 -5.08 6.67 12.24
CA VAL A 128 -3.98 7.52 12.74
C VAL A 128 -4.51 8.82 13.34
N ARG A 129 -5.59 9.38 12.77
CA ARG A 129 -6.26 10.59 13.29
C ARG A 129 -7.18 10.33 14.49
N GLY A 130 -7.15 9.13 15.08
CA GLY A 130 -7.90 8.77 16.27
C GLY A 130 -9.42 8.70 16.06
N LYS A 131 -9.89 8.48 14.82
CA LYS A 131 -11.32 8.24 14.57
C LYS A 131 -11.74 6.94 15.27
N ASN A 132 -13.01 6.84 15.65
CA ASN A 132 -13.54 5.65 16.30
C ASN A 132 -13.42 4.44 15.34
N PRO A 133 -12.61 3.41 15.66
CA PRO A 133 -12.37 2.27 14.79
C PRO A 133 -13.64 1.51 14.43
N GLU A 134 -14.69 1.53 15.27
CA GLU A 134 -15.97 0.87 14.98
C GLU A 134 -16.73 1.51 13.80
N ARG A 135 -16.33 2.71 13.39
CA ARG A 135 -16.97 3.47 12.30
C ARG A 135 -16.10 3.60 11.05
N ILE A 136 -14.92 3.00 11.04
CA ILE A 136 -13.98 3.11 9.93
C ILE A 136 -14.17 1.90 9.01
N PRO A 137 -14.69 2.07 7.78
CA PRO A 137 -14.82 0.98 6.83
C PRO A 137 -13.49 0.26 6.59
N GLY A 138 -13.54 -1.05 6.43
CA GLY A 138 -12.36 -1.88 6.17
C GLY A 138 -11.41 -2.02 7.37
N VAL A 139 -11.77 -1.53 8.55
CA VAL A 139 -10.98 -1.78 9.77
C VAL A 139 -11.42 -3.06 10.45
N VAL A 140 -10.43 -3.84 10.87
CA VAL A 140 -10.55 -5.00 11.74
C VAL A 140 -10.00 -4.63 13.10
N TYR A 141 -10.72 -4.97 14.17
CA TYR A 141 -10.31 -4.66 15.53
C TYR A 141 -10.77 -5.74 16.49
N LYS A 142 -10.37 -5.64 17.76
CA LYS A 142 -10.79 -6.57 18.81
C LYS A 142 -11.69 -5.88 19.82
N ARG A 143 -12.85 -6.47 20.09
CA ARG A 143 -13.79 -6.02 21.12
C ARG A 143 -14.15 -7.18 22.02
N SER A 144 -13.88 -7.03 23.32
CA SER A 144 -14.15 -8.07 24.32
C SER A 144 -13.56 -9.44 23.97
N GLY A 145 -12.41 -9.46 23.29
CA GLY A 145 -11.73 -10.70 22.86
C GLY A 145 -12.20 -11.25 21.50
N ALA A 146 -13.30 -10.75 20.94
CA ALA A 146 -13.77 -11.11 19.61
C ALA A 146 -13.14 -10.21 18.53
N ILE A 147 -12.81 -10.79 17.38
CA ILE A 147 -12.39 -10.07 16.19
C ILE A 147 -13.65 -9.51 15.51
N VAL A 148 -13.69 -8.20 15.30
CA VAL A 148 -14.77 -7.50 14.62
C VAL A 148 -14.23 -6.94 13.32
N ILE A 149 -14.95 -7.18 12.23
CA ILE A 149 -14.58 -6.76 10.87
C ILE A 149 -15.64 -5.77 10.40
N ASN A 150 -15.25 -4.51 10.20
CA ASN A 150 -16.14 -3.55 9.57
C ASN A 150 -16.26 -3.88 8.08
N PRO A 151 -17.45 -3.69 7.48
CA PRO A 151 -17.61 -3.76 6.04
C PRO A 151 -16.60 -2.85 5.33
N ASN A 152 -16.04 -3.31 4.20
CA ASN A 152 -15.17 -2.48 3.40
C ASN A 152 -15.99 -1.38 2.69
N LEU A 153 -15.34 -0.27 2.32
CA LEU A 153 -15.96 0.69 1.42
C LEU A 153 -16.28 -0.01 0.10
N ASP A 154 -17.50 0.23 -0.39
CA ASP A 154 -17.84 -0.16 -1.75
C ASP A 154 -16.93 0.61 -2.72
N TYR A 155 -16.33 -0.11 -3.67
CA TYR A 155 -15.34 0.47 -4.56
C TYR A 155 -15.97 1.54 -5.47
N ASP A 156 -17.24 1.35 -5.85
CA ASP A 156 -18.00 2.30 -6.67
C ASP A 156 -18.16 3.66 -5.99
N SER A 157 -18.15 3.69 -4.65
CA SER A 157 -18.20 4.94 -3.88
C SER A 157 -16.90 5.74 -3.89
N ARG A 158 -15.74 5.09 -4.12
CA ARG A 158 -14.41 5.73 -4.17
C ARG A 158 -14.04 6.27 -5.56
N VAL A 159 -14.53 5.62 -6.62
CA VAL A 159 -14.19 5.96 -8.01
C VAL A 159 -14.73 7.34 -8.43
N LYS A 160 -15.73 7.86 -7.71
CA LYS A 160 -16.23 9.23 -7.90
C LYS A 160 -15.34 10.25 -7.18
N GLY A 161 -14.18 10.55 -7.78
CA GLY A 161 -13.45 11.79 -7.52
C GLY A 161 -12.11 11.65 -6.80
N ASP A 162 -11.79 10.49 -6.21
CA ASP A 162 -10.50 10.30 -5.55
C ASP A 162 -9.40 9.93 -6.56
N ARG A 163 -8.35 10.74 -6.59
CA ARG A 163 -7.11 10.43 -7.30
C ARG A 163 -6.29 9.51 -6.42
N TRP A 164 -5.83 8.40 -6.98
CA TRP A 164 -4.85 7.56 -6.29
C TRP A 164 -3.54 8.38 -6.15
N PRO A 165 -3.02 8.60 -4.92
CA PRO A 165 -1.81 9.41 -4.73
C PRO A 165 -0.61 8.84 -5.48
N ILE A 166 0.24 9.75 -5.96
CA ILE A 166 1.59 9.39 -6.42
C ILE A 166 2.36 8.85 -5.22
N PRO A 167 3.04 7.70 -5.33
CA PRO A 167 3.85 7.16 -4.25
C PRO A 167 4.88 8.16 -3.73
N ALA A 168 4.95 8.37 -2.42
CA ALA A 168 5.93 9.28 -1.82
C ALA A 168 7.32 8.62 -1.77
N TYR A 169 8.03 8.58 -2.90
CA TYR A 169 9.35 7.92 -3.00
C TYR A 169 10.40 8.50 -2.03
N SER A 170 10.27 9.77 -1.66
CA SER A 170 11.10 10.42 -0.64
C SER A 170 10.96 9.82 0.77
N CYS A 171 9.87 9.11 1.06
CA CYS A 171 9.68 8.39 2.33
C CYS A 171 10.36 7.02 2.35
N PHE A 172 10.84 6.51 1.21
CA PHE A 172 11.50 5.21 1.18
C PHE A 172 12.86 5.30 1.86
N VAL A 173 13.05 4.52 2.92
CA VAL A 173 14.32 4.43 3.64
C VAL A 173 15.15 3.32 3.01
N GLY A 174 15.92 3.71 2.01
CA GLY A 174 16.78 2.86 1.20
C GLY A 174 17.23 3.61 -0.05
N ASP A 175 18.10 3.01 -0.84
CA ASP A 175 18.40 3.52 -2.17
C ASP A 175 17.23 3.20 -3.10
N VAL A 176 16.72 4.19 -3.84
CA VAL A 176 15.73 3.99 -4.90
C VAL A 176 16.37 3.39 -6.16
N GLY A 177 17.70 3.27 -6.24
CA GLY A 177 18.41 2.44 -7.20
C GLY A 177 18.21 2.85 -8.67
N GLY A 178 18.90 2.14 -9.58
CA GLY A 178 18.79 2.42 -11.02
C GLY A 178 17.53 1.83 -11.67
N TYR A 179 17.00 0.74 -11.14
CA TYR A 179 15.85 0.00 -11.68
C TYR A 179 14.89 -0.37 -10.56
N ILE A 180 13.60 -0.04 -10.69
CA ILE A 180 12.59 -0.28 -9.64
C ILE A 180 11.31 -0.95 -10.17
N ASN A 181 10.50 -1.49 -9.27
CA ASN A 181 9.10 -1.80 -9.60
C ASN A 181 8.18 -0.56 -9.56
N ILE A 182 7.21 -0.52 -10.46
CA ILE A 182 6.14 0.48 -10.50
C ILE A 182 4.78 -0.17 -10.81
N THR A 183 3.69 0.41 -10.31
CA THR A 183 2.33 -0.15 -10.51
C THR A 183 1.44 0.90 -11.16
N LYS A 184 1.09 0.73 -12.42
CA LYS A 184 0.28 1.69 -13.18
C LYS A 184 -1.19 1.66 -12.76
N ASN A 185 -1.76 0.47 -12.55
CA ASN A 185 -3.18 0.32 -12.19
C ASN A 185 -3.36 -0.46 -10.88
N ARG A 186 -4.41 -0.09 -10.11
CA ARG A 186 -5.01 -0.98 -9.12
C ARG A 186 -6.08 -1.82 -9.79
N GLU A 187 -5.80 -3.11 -9.96
CA GLU A 187 -6.68 -3.99 -10.73
C GLU A 187 -7.48 -4.98 -9.85
N TYR A 188 -7.05 -5.28 -8.61
CA TYR A 188 -7.62 -6.38 -7.83
C TYR A 188 -7.79 -6.13 -6.34
N VAL A 189 -8.78 -6.82 -5.77
CA VAL A 189 -8.79 -7.22 -4.36
C VAL A 189 -8.79 -8.73 -4.29
N TRP A 190 -7.92 -9.26 -3.44
CA TRP A 190 -7.86 -10.67 -3.08
C TRP A 190 -9.20 -11.12 -2.46
N ASN A 191 -9.98 -11.90 -3.20
CA ASN A 191 -11.11 -12.66 -2.64
C ASN A 191 -10.75 -14.15 -2.57
N TRP A 192 -11.51 -14.90 -1.76
CA TRP A 192 -11.37 -16.34 -1.51
C TRP A 192 -11.66 -17.25 -2.72
N GLY A 193 -11.36 -16.82 -3.95
CA GLY A 193 -11.59 -17.61 -5.15
C GLY A 193 -10.79 -17.21 -6.37
N TRP A 194 -9.78 -16.33 -6.25
CA TRP A 194 -9.03 -15.80 -7.41
C TRP A 194 -9.96 -15.22 -8.49
N GLN A 195 -11.16 -14.79 -8.09
CA GLN A 195 -12.18 -14.35 -9.03
C GLN A 195 -11.90 -12.90 -9.40
N ARG A 196 -11.58 -12.68 -10.69
CA ARG A 196 -11.46 -11.36 -11.30
C ARG A 196 -12.80 -10.63 -11.17
N ARG A 197 -12.90 -9.70 -10.21
CA ARG A 197 -13.97 -8.69 -10.26
C ARG A 197 -13.50 -7.58 -11.18
N ASN A 198 -14.30 -7.27 -12.21
CA ASN A 198 -14.14 -6.05 -13.00
C ASN A 198 -14.39 -4.86 -12.06
N ARG A 199 -13.31 -4.29 -11.50
CA ARG A 199 -13.39 -3.04 -10.75
C ARG A 199 -13.19 -1.86 -11.70
N PRO A 200 -13.84 -0.71 -11.45
CA PRO A 200 -13.40 0.53 -12.07
C PRO A 200 -11.96 0.82 -11.65
N LYS A 201 -11.14 1.25 -12.61
CA LYS A 201 -9.71 1.46 -12.40
C LYS A 201 -9.49 2.84 -11.80
N LEU A 202 -8.73 2.90 -10.71
CA LEU A 202 -8.23 4.15 -10.16
C LEU A 202 -6.98 4.56 -10.91
N TYR A 203 -6.94 5.83 -11.33
CA TYR A 203 -5.84 6.41 -12.06
C TYR A 203 -5.05 7.37 -11.18
N ARG A 204 -3.74 7.34 -11.37
CA ARG A 204 -2.81 8.35 -10.87
C ARG A 204 -2.15 9.07 -12.04
N ASP A 205 -1.58 10.23 -11.78
CA ASP A 205 -0.80 10.96 -12.78
C ASP A 205 0.55 10.27 -13.00
N PHE A 206 0.54 9.28 -13.90
CA PHE A 206 1.69 8.41 -14.16
C PHE A 206 2.84 9.16 -14.86
N GLN A 207 2.53 10.19 -15.65
CA GLN A 207 3.54 11.04 -16.29
C GLN A 207 4.32 11.85 -15.26
N LYS A 208 3.62 12.40 -14.26
CA LYS A 208 4.25 13.08 -13.14
C LYS A 208 5.12 12.13 -12.31
N GLU A 209 4.63 10.93 -12.02
CA GLU A 209 5.38 9.91 -11.30
C GLU A 209 6.70 9.53 -12.02
N VAL A 210 6.64 9.24 -13.33
CA VAL A 210 7.86 8.93 -14.08
C VAL A 210 8.84 10.10 -14.06
N SER A 211 8.35 11.34 -14.13
CA SER A 211 9.20 12.54 -14.05
C SER A 211 9.92 12.65 -12.69
N GLU A 212 9.23 12.33 -11.60
CA GLU A 212 9.81 12.29 -10.26
C GLU A 212 10.87 11.20 -10.14
N LEU A 213 10.59 10.00 -10.63
CA LEU A 213 11.54 8.88 -10.64
C LEU A 213 12.82 9.20 -11.42
N LEU A 214 12.68 9.81 -12.60
CA LEU A 214 13.82 10.26 -13.39
C LEU A 214 14.66 11.30 -12.63
N SER A 215 14.02 12.22 -11.90
CA SER A 215 14.75 13.20 -11.07
C SER A 215 15.50 12.57 -9.88
N LEU A 216 15.06 11.40 -9.43
CA LEU A 216 15.72 10.59 -8.40
C LEU A 216 16.84 9.72 -8.98
N GLY A 217 17.10 9.77 -10.29
CA GLY A 217 18.14 9.00 -10.96
C GLY A 217 17.73 7.58 -11.34
N VAL A 218 16.44 7.24 -11.29
CA VAL A 218 15.93 5.96 -11.76
C VAL A 218 16.03 5.91 -13.29
N ARG A 219 16.65 4.87 -13.82
CA ARG A 219 16.95 4.68 -15.25
C ARG A 219 16.07 3.63 -15.91
N GLY A 220 15.43 2.75 -15.12
CA GLY A 220 14.52 1.76 -15.66
C GLY A 220 13.44 1.28 -14.69
N ALA A 221 12.45 0.59 -15.24
CA ALA A 221 11.27 0.20 -14.48
C ALA A 221 10.75 -1.21 -14.81
N TYR A 222 10.27 -1.91 -13.80
CA TYR A 222 9.52 -3.15 -13.91
C TYR A 222 8.05 -2.89 -13.53
N VAL A 223 7.16 -2.86 -14.53
CA VAL A 223 5.73 -2.64 -14.31
C VAL A 223 5.12 -3.91 -13.71
N THR A 224 4.65 -3.81 -12.47
CA THR A 224 4.16 -4.95 -11.68
C THR A 224 2.68 -5.25 -11.85
N ASP A 225 1.97 -4.46 -12.66
CA ASP A 225 0.60 -4.74 -13.07
C ASP A 225 0.46 -6.22 -13.47
N GLU A 226 -0.67 -6.83 -13.09
CA GLU A 226 -0.96 -8.18 -13.54
C GLU A 226 -1.23 -8.20 -15.05
N ASN A 227 -1.86 -7.14 -15.56
CA ASN A 227 -2.15 -7.00 -16.97
C ASN A 227 -1.99 -5.56 -17.47
N PHE A 228 -0.83 -5.25 -18.03
CA PHE A 228 -0.44 -3.92 -18.49
C PHE A 228 -1.42 -3.29 -19.49
N GLY A 229 -1.85 -4.06 -20.50
CA GLY A 229 -2.71 -3.62 -21.61
C GLY A 229 -4.19 -3.46 -21.26
N SER A 230 -4.57 -3.71 -20.01
CA SER A 230 -5.97 -3.82 -19.61
C SER A 230 -6.74 -2.50 -19.79
N ASN A 231 -6.09 -1.34 -19.81
CA ASN A 231 -6.69 -0.02 -19.99
C ASN A 231 -6.23 0.67 -21.30
N PRO A 232 -6.98 0.53 -22.41
CA PRO A 232 -6.55 1.04 -23.71
C PRO A 232 -6.60 2.58 -23.78
N GLY A 233 -7.50 3.24 -23.06
CA GLY A 233 -7.71 4.70 -23.16
C GLY A 233 -6.54 5.56 -22.65
N GLY A 234 -5.67 5.00 -21.81
CA GLY A 234 -4.46 5.69 -21.28
C GLY A 234 -3.15 4.94 -21.56
N LEU A 235 -3.20 3.88 -22.38
CA LEU A 235 -2.06 3.01 -22.63
C LEU A 235 -0.93 3.73 -23.37
N ARG A 236 -1.28 4.48 -24.42
CA ARG A 236 -0.33 5.28 -25.19
C ARG A 236 0.44 6.27 -24.30
N LEU A 237 -0.28 7.05 -23.49
CA LEU A 237 0.34 7.99 -22.54
C LEU A 237 1.20 7.28 -21.50
N THR A 238 0.84 6.05 -21.11
CA THR A 238 1.68 5.26 -20.22
C THR A 238 2.98 4.87 -20.90
N VAL A 239 2.91 4.33 -22.12
CA VAL A 239 4.08 3.92 -22.90
C VAL A 239 4.99 5.12 -23.18
N GLU A 240 4.42 6.26 -23.59
CA GLU A 240 5.16 7.51 -23.78
C GLU A 240 5.86 7.98 -22.49
N ALA A 241 5.28 7.73 -21.31
CA ALA A 241 5.96 7.98 -20.04
C ALA A 241 7.15 7.02 -19.87
N LEU A 242 6.90 5.72 -20.03
CA LEU A 242 7.89 4.66 -19.79
C LEU A 242 9.08 4.71 -20.75
N ASP A 243 8.86 5.14 -21.99
CA ASP A 243 9.90 5.30 -23.01
C ASP A 243 10.91 6.41 -22.68
N ARG A 244 10.68 7.19 -21.60
CA ARG A 244 11.67 8.12 -21.05
C ARG A 244 12.73 7.44 -20.19
N PHE A 245 12.49 6.20 -19.75
CA PHE A 245 13.52 5.36 -19.12
C PHE A 245 14.45 4.74 -20.18
N GLU A 246 15.66 4.36 -19.79
CA GLU A 246 16.58 3.60 -20.64
C GLU A 246 15.99 2.25 -21.05
N SER A 247 15.23 1.62 -20.15
CA SER A 247 14.51 0.37 -20.43
C SER A 247 13.40 0.13 -19.41
N TRP A 248 12.35 -0.56 -19.85
CA TRP A 248 11.26 -0.98 -18.98
C TRP A 248 10.74 -2.36 -19.37
N ARG A 249 10.11 -3.05 -18.41
CA ARG A 249 9.50 -4.37 -18.59
C ARG A 249 8.07 -4.35 -18.06
N CYS A 250 7.19 -5.16 -18.62
CA CYS A 250 5.83 -5.33 -18.13
C CYS A 250 5.36 -6.79 -18.29
N ARG A 251 4.20 -7.09 -17.72
CA ARG A 251 3.45 -8.34 -17.98
C ARG A 251 2.09 -7.99 -18.56
N SER A 252 1.67 -8.72 -19.60
CA SER A 252 0.34 -8.61 -20.20
C SER A 252 -0.11 -9.98 -20.69
N THR A 253 -1.41 -10.14 -20.94
CA THR A 253 -1.91 -11.34 -21.60
C THR A 253 -1.53 -11.36 -23.09
N VAL A 254 -1.32 -12.56 -23.65
CA VAL A 254 -1.02 -12.75 -25.08
C VAL A 254 -2.12 -12.13 -25.94
N ASP A 255 -3.38 -12.33 -25.57
CA ASP A 255 -4.52 -11.78 -26.29
C ASP A 255 -4.48 -10.25 -26.38
N GLU A 256 -4.01 -9.55 -25.33
CA GLU A 256 -3.91 -8.09 -25.38
C GLU A 256 -2.74 -7.63 -26.24
N ILE A 257 -1.60 -8.33 -26.21
CA ILE A 257 -0.47 -8.02 -27.08
C ILE A 257 -0.87 -8.15 -28.55
N VAL A 258 -1.46 -9.29 -28.92
CA VAL A 258 -1.83 -9.62 -30.30
C VAL A 258 -2.99 -8.77 -30.80
N ASN A 259 -4.05 -8.60 -30.00
CA ASN A 259 -5.26 -7.93 -30.48
C ASN A 259 -5.24 -6.40 -30.28
N ARG A 260 -4.41 -5.87 -29.36
CA ARG A 260 -4.37 -4.43 -29.06
C ARG A 260 -3.12 -3.71 -29.56
N ARG A 261 -2.26 -4.39 -30.34
CA ARG A 261 -1.15 -3.76 -31.06
C ARG A 261 -0.20 -2.99 -30.13
N LEU A 262 0.11 -3.58 -28.97
CA LEU A 262 1.07 -3.02 -28.00
C LEU A 262 2.48 -2.84 -28.59
N ASP A 263 2.74 -3.53 -29.70
CA ASP A 263 3.96 -3.58 -30.49
C ASP A 263 4.03 -2.56 -31.63
N LEU A 264 2.92 -1.88 -31.95
CA LEU A 264 2.90 -0.90 -33.03
C LEU A 264 3.33 0.47 -32.52
N LYS A 265 4.64 0.72 -32.62
CA LYS A 265 5.20 2.07 -32.73
C LYS A 265 4.61 2.81 -33.92
#